data_AF-A0A261Q9A0-F1
#
_entry.id   AF-A0A261Q9A0-F1
#
_cell.length_a   1.000
_cell.length_b   1.000
_cell.length_c   1.000
_cell.angle_alpha   90.00
_cell.angle_beta   90.00
_cell.angle_gamma   90.00
#
_symmetry.space_group_name_H-M   'P 1'
#
loop_
_entity.id
_entity.type
_entity.pdbx_description
1 polymer ?
#
loop_
_entity_poly.entity_id
_entity_poly.type
_entity_poly.pdbx_seq_one_letter_code
_entity_poly.pdbx_strand_id
1 'polypeptide(L)'
;MIQKRFALTLLLATAGFWIAARTADILADLRLKTENIQEISMDAVTSDGLSVPYVPYEGKQWAKALSAPAKVEAVKALGRIVRAYTETEDFRKRYDQYMQEKYDVSTDQTQRLQSDQNARQQMSEQTEALGGSYDEMVRQSTQAMAQMEPSMLRMVLKTQIEGLVEGLNGAEGETKTKGAAELTQLKKLQAITNPAEFKKQYLAYYTQWMNQQIKEGNARMVEDEEEAKEKAADYQKRLAEYKAHANPKLALKERLRECITLIESVDFNARLIKKGSRLEFENPDYRSKSSTWKTVFRMGQEPAMAVRDFAQVWLKELK
;
A
#
# COMPACT_ATOMS: atom_id res chain seq x y z
N MET A 1 -35.84 -35.01 71.41
CA MET A 1 -34.71 -34.12 71.68
C MET A 1 -33.58 -34.53 70.74
N ILE A 2 -33.19 -33.61 69.86
CA ILE A 2 -32.33 -33.83 68.69
C ILE A 2 -30.86 -33.74 69.10
N GLN A 3 -30.04 -34.77 68.84
CA GLN A 3 -28.58 -34.60 68.79
C GLN A 3 -27.92 -35.40 67.66
N LYS A 4 -27.66 -34.65 66.58
CA LYS A 4 -26.43 -34.54 65.78
C LYS A 4 -25.72 -35.84 65.33
N ARG A 5 -25.88 -36.07 64.02
CA ARG A 5 -25.08 -36.92 63.14
C ARG A 5 -23.60 -36.47 63.11
N PHE A 6 -22.68 -37.40 63.36
CA PHE A 6 -21.28 -37.32 62.89
C PHE A 6 -21.16 -38.27 61.70
N ALA A 7 -21.06 -37.73 60.49
CA ALA A 7 -20.67 -38.46 59.29
C ALA A 7 -19.34 -37.86 58.81
N LEU A 8 -18.26 -38.58 59.10
CA LEU A 8 -16.93 -38.36 58.55
C LEU A 8 -17.01 -38.55 57.03
N THR A 9 -16.89 -37.47 56.26
CA THR A 9 -16.98 -37.53 54.79
C THR A 9 -15.80 -36.81 54.15
N LEU A 10 -15.03 -37.58 53.38
CA LEU A 10 -14.13 -37.22 52.28
C LEU A 10 -13.21 -35.99 52.44
N LEU A 11 -11.99 -36.26 52.89
CA LEU A 11 -10.78 -35.62 52.35
C LEU A 11 -10.38 -36.33 51.05
N LEU A 12 -9.83 -35.58 50.09
CA LEU A 12 -9.25 -35.99 48.79
C LEU A 12 -10.18 -35.95 47.57
N ALA A 13 -10.71 -34.77 47.27
CA ALA A 13 -11.09 -34.38 45.90
C ALA A 13 -10.95 -32.86 45.69
N THR A 14 -9.80 -32.28 46.03
CA THR A 14 -9.55 -30.82 45.82
C THR A 14 -8.17 -30.49 45.22
N ALA A 15 -7.43 -31.48 44.71
CA ALA A 15 -6.20 -31.22 43.95
C ALA A 15 -6.41 -31.13 42.42
N GLY A 16 -7.58 -31.54 41.90
CA GLY A 16 -7.88 -31.56 40.46
C GLY A 16 -8.54 -30.29 39.92
N PHE A 17 -9.06 -29.41 40.78
CA PHE A 17 -9.85 -28.24 40.36
C PHE A 17 -9.05 -26.92 40.30
N TRP A 18 -7.78 -26.91 40.69
CA TRP A 18 -6.94 -25.70 40.66
C TRP A 18 -6.10 -25.52 39.38
N ILE A 19 -6.07 -26.52 38.49
CA ILE A 19 -5.30 -26.43 37.25
C ILE A 19 -6.15 -25.83 36.11
N ALA A 20 -7.46 -26.05 36.12
CA ALA A 20 -8.37 -25.50 35.10
C ALA A 20 -8.58 -23.97 35.21
N ALA A 21 -8.27 -23.36 36.36
CA ALA A 21 -8.48 -21.92 36.59
C ALA A 21 -7.31 -21.02 36.16
N ARG A 22 -6.15 -21.57 35.74
CA ARG A 22 -4.93 -20.77 35.46
C ARG A 22 -4.78 -20.25 34.03
N THR A 23 -5.56 -20.73 33.06
CA THR A 23 -5.52 -20.15 31.71
C THR A 23 -6.14 -18.75 31.66
N ALA A 24 -6.88 -18.35 32.71
CA ALA A 24 -7.74 -17.19 32.70
C ALA A 24 -7.03 -15.82 32.81
N ASP A 25 -5.72 -15.74 33.09
CA ASP A 25 -5.04 -14.45 32.97
C ASP A 25 -3.53 -14.50 32.69
N ILE A 26 -3.12 -15.33 31.73
CA ILE A 26 -1.71 -15.34 31.26
C ILE A 26 -1.25 -13.94 30.78
N LEU A 27 -2.19 -13.10 30.34
CA LEU A 27 -1.91 -11.72 29.96
C LEU A 27 -1.59 -10.86 31.18
N ALA A 28 -2.40 -10.88 32.24
CA ALA A 28 -2.05 -10.16 33.45
C ALA A 28 -0.77 -10.68 34.09
N ASP A 29 -0.53 -11.99 34.10
CA ASP A 29 0.71 -12.58 34.59
C ASP A 29 1.95 -12.03 33.85
N LEU A 30 1.82 -11.83 32.53
CA LEU A 30 2.85 -11.20 31.69
C LEU A 30 2.81 -9.67 31.70
N ARG A 31 1.86 -9.07 32.43
CA ARG A 31 1.57 -7.62 32.43
C ARG A 31 1.27 -7.08 31.03
N LEU A 32 0.67 -7.91 30.19
CA LEU A 32 0.19 -7.57 28.86
C LEU A 32 -1.30 -7.25 28.92
N LYS A 33 -1.72 -6.30 28.09
CA LYS A 33 -3.12 -6.03 27.81
C LYS A 33 -3.54 -6.67 26.49
N THR A 34 -4.84 -6.74 26.25
CA THR A 34 -5.40 -7.22 24.98
C THR A 34 -4.84 -6.44 23.81
N GLU A 35 -4.73 -5.11 23.92
CA GLU A 35 -4.21 -4.25 22.85
C GLU A 35 -2.76 -4.63 22.50
N ASN A 36 -1.95 -5.03 23.48
CA ASN A 36 -0.59 -5.50 23.20
C ASN A 36 -0.60 -6.75 22.34
N ILE A 37 -1.50 -7.71 22.59
CA ILE A 37 -1.62 -8.92 21.78
C ILE A 37 -2.09 -8.59 20.38
N GLN A 38 -3.02 -7.63 20.24
CA GLN A 38 -3.50 -7.21 18.94
C GLN A 38 -2.38 -6.61 18.09
N GLU A 39 -1.60 -5.69 18.65
CA GLU A 39 -0.44 -5.10 17.98
C GLU A 39 0.63 -6.15 17.65
N ILE A 40 1.00 -6.99 18.62
CA ILE A 40 2.00 -8.05 18.41
C ILE A 40 1.57 -9.00 17.29
N SER A 41 0.29 -9.36 17.24
CA SER A 41 -0.22 -10.27 16.22
C SER A 41 -0.25 -9.61 14.84
N MET A 42 -0.58 -8.31 14.78
CA MET A 42 -0.49 -7.53 13.54
C MET A 42 0.95 -7.42 13.06
N ASP A 43 1.85 -6.94 13.90
CA ASP A 43 3.28 -6.81 13.60
C ASP A 43 3.88 -8.15 13.14
N ALA A 44 3.49 -9.25 13.78
CA ALA A 44 3.98 -10.57 13.42
C ALA A 44 3.63 -10.96 11.97
N VAL A 45 2.48 -10.54 11.43
CA VAL A 45 2.06 -10.89 10.06
C VAL A 45 2.39 -9.82 9.01
N THR A 46 2.71 -8.59 9.43
CA THR A 46 3.00 -7.47 8.53
C THR A 46 4.49 -7.16 8.40
N SER A 47 5.32 -7.60 9.35
CA SER A 47 6.77 -7.37 9.32
C SER A 47 7.53 -8.34 8.40
N ASP A 48 8.71 -7.92 7.95
CA ASP A 48 9.59 -8.69 7.05
C ASP A 48 10.29 -9.90 7.71
N GLY A 49 9.87 -10.33 8.90
CA GLY A 49 10.38 -11.54 9.56
C GLY A 49 9.94 -11.69 11.01
N LEU A 50 10.41 -12.76 11.66
CA LEU A 50 10.10 -13.00 13.08
C LEU A 50 10.82 -12.02 14.01
N SER A 51 10.03 -11.19 14.68
CA SER A 51 10.50 -10.30 15.75
C SER A 51 10.18 -10.87 17.14
N VAL A 52 10.99 -10.49 18.14
CA VAL A 52 10.70 -10.83 19.54
C VAL A 52 9.78 -9.73 20.08
N PRO A 53 8.55 -10.06 20.51
CA PRO A 53 7.62 -9.05 21.00
C PRO A 53 8.13 -8.40 22.28
N TYR A 54 7.74 -7.15 22.49
CA TYR A 54 7.99 -6.49 23.75
C TYR A 54 7.17 -7.15 24.87
N VAL A 55 7.88 -7.53 25.94
CA VAL A 55 7.27 -7.96 27.20
C VAL A 55 7.84 -7.07 28.32
N PRO A 56 6.98 -6.51 29.19
CA PRO A 56 7.42 -5.74 30.36
C PRO A 56 8.42 -6.50 31.23
N TYR A 57 9.23 -5.76 31.98
CA TYR A 57 10.28 -6.36 32.82
C TYR A 57 9.72 -7.36 33.83
N GLU A 58 8.61 -7.01 34.47
CA GLU A 58 7.90 -7.83 35.44
C GLU A 58 7.40 -9.14 34.81
N GLY A 59 6.81 -9.06 33.61
CA GLY A 59 6.39 -10.23 32.84
C GLY A 59 7.56 -11.13 32.46
N LYS A 60 8.71 -10.56 32.11
CA LYS A 60 9.96 -11.32 31.85
C LYS A 60 10.46 -12.02 33.12
N GLN A 61 10.43 -11.35 34.27
CA GLN A 61 10.84 -11.97 35.55
C GLN A 61 9.90 -13.11 35.93
N TRP A 62 8.59 -12.91 35.78
CA TRP A 62 7.59 -13.95 36.01
C TRP A 62 7.84 -15.16 35.10
N ALA A 63 7.99 -14.95 33.79
CA ALA A 63 8.23 -16.03 32.83
C ALA A 63 9.54 -16.78 33.11
N LYS A 64 10.57 -16.08 33.58
CA LYS A 64 11.85 -16.69 33.96
C LYS A 64 11.72 -17.60 35.19
N ALA A 65 10.86 -17.25 36.14
CA ALA A 65 10.64 -18.01 37.38
C ALA A 65 9.81 -19.29 37.18
N LEU A 66 9.15 -19.47 36.04
CA LEU A 66 8.35 -20.66 35.73
C LEU A 66 9.22 -21.93 35.57
N SER A 67 8.67 -23.05 36.03
CA SER A 67 9.17 -24.38 35.65
C SER A 67 8.96 -24.66 34.16
N ALA A 68 9.70 -25.60 33.59
CA ALA A 68 9.57 -25.95 32.18
C ALA A 68 8.14 -26.39 31.79
N PRO A 69 7.44 -27.24 32.57
CA PRO A 69 6.03 -27.56 32.31
C PRO A 69 5.10 -26.35 32.38
N ALA A 70 5.33 -25.40 33.31
CA ALA A 70 4.53 -24.20 33.39
C ALA A 70 4.76 -23.26 32.19
N LYS A 71 6.01 -23.18 31.69
CA LYS A 71 6.32 -22.45 30.44
C LYS A 71 5.60 -23.06 29.24
N VAL A 72 5.54 -24.38 29.15
CA VAL A 72 4.81 -25.10 28.08
C VAL A 72 3.33 -24.71 28.09
N GLU A 73 2.68 -24.70 29.25
CA GLU A 73 1.27 -24.31 29.33
C GLU A 73 1.06 -22.81 29.06
N ALA A 74 1.98 -21.96 29.49
CA ALA A 74 1.96 -20.53 29.19
C ALA A 74 2.04 -20.24 27.68
N VAL A 75 2.98 -20.87 26.96
CA VAL A 75 3.12 -20.64 25.51
C VAL A 75 1.93 -21.19 24.72
N LYS A 76 1.34 -22.33 25.14
CA LYS A 76 0.10 -22.84 24.55
C LYS A 76 -1.07 -21.90 24.79
N ALA A 77 -1.18 -21.32 25.99
CA ALA A 77 -2.22 -20.35 26.32
C ALA A 77 -2.10 -19.09 25.46
N LEU A 78 -0.89 -18.52 25.33
CA LEU A 78 -0.62 -17.39 24.43
C LEU A 78 -0.95 -17.72 22.97
N GLY A 79 -0.54 -18.90 22.49
CA GLY A 79 -0.85 -19.37 21.13
C GLY A 79 -2.36 -19.41 20.85
N ARG A 80 -3.16 -19.88 21.82
CA ARG A 80 -4.63 -19.86 21.70
C ARG A 80 -5.20 -18.44 21.64
N ILE A 81 -4.69 -17.52 22.46
CA ILE A 81 -5.16 -16.12 22.47
C ILE A 81 -4.85 -15.44 21.15
N VAL A 82 -3.60 -15.55 20.67
CA VAL A 82 -3.16 -14.99 19.38
C VAL A 82 -4.02 -15.55 18.25
N ARG A 83 -4.17 -16.88 18.20
CA ARG A 83 -5.02 -17.53 17.19
C ARG A 83 -6.45 -17.01 17.23
N ALA A 84 -7.07 -16.97 18.40
CA ALA A 84 -8.45 -16.49 18.56
C ALA A 84 -8.60 -15.06 18.03
N TYR A 85 -7.63 -14.17 18.29
CA TYR A 85 -7.64 -12.82 17.74
C TYR A 85 -7.51 -12.80 16.21
N THR A 86 -6.61 -13.59 15.63
CA THR A 86 -6.42 -13.63 14.17
C THR A 86 -7.63 -14.17 13.39
N GLU A 87 -8.57 -14.84 14.08
CA GLU A 87 -9.83 -15.32 13.51
C GLU A 87 -10.95 -14.26 13.58
N THR A 88 -10.70 -13.09 14.18
CA THR A 88 -11.69 -12.01 14.32
C THR A 88 -11.82 -11.14 13.06
N GLU A 89 -13.00 -10.52 12.92
CA GLU A 89 -13.23 -9.50 11.88
C GLU A 89 -12.42 -8.22 12.11
N ASP A 90 -12.07 -7.90 13.36
CA ASP A 90 -11.21 -6.76 13.68
C ASP A 90 -9.81 -6.94 13.08
N PHE A 91 -9.18 -8.09 13.31
CA PHE A 91 -7.90 -8.44 12.71
C PHE A 91 -7.95 -8.41 11.18
N ARG A 92 -9.01 -8.98 10.58
CA ARG A 92 -9.20 -8.97 9.13
C ARG A 92 -9.23 -7.55 8.57
N LYS A 93 -9.99 -6.64 9.20
CA LYS A 93 -10.10 -5.24 8.79
C LYS A 93 -8.78 -4.50 8.91
N ARG A 94 -8.07 -4.67 10.03
CA ARG A 94 -6.76 -4.04 10.25
C ARG A 94 -5.71 -4.52 9.25
N TYR A 95 -5.71 -5.82 8.94
CA TYR A 95 -4.84 -6.38 7.92
C TYR A 95 -5.16 -5.86 6.53
N ASP A 96 -6.44 -5.79 6.18
CA ASP A 96 -6.88 -5.25 4.90
C ASP A 96 -6.48 -3.78 4.73
N GLN A 97 -6.67 -2.96 5.77
CA GLN A 97 -6.22 -1.57 5.80
C GLN A 97 -4.71 -1.44 5.60
N TYR A 98 -3.92 -2.25 6.33
CA TYR A 98 -2.47 -2.27 6.17
C TYR A 98 -2.07 -2.66 4.73
N MET A 99 -2.74 -3.63 4.11
CA MET A 99 -2.48 -4.01 2.72
C MET A 99 -2.87 -2.89 1.75
N GLN A 100 -3.99 -2.21 1.97
CA GLN A 100 -4.41 -1.06 1.17
C GLN A 100 -3.38 0.06 1.19
N GLU A 101 -2.88 0.40 2.38
CA GLU A 101 -1.82 1.40 2.57
C GLU A 101 -0.50 0.95 1.91
N LYS A 102 -0.09 -0.31 2.12
CA LYS A 102 1.15 -0.85 1.56
C LYS A 102 1.21 -0.80 0.03
N TYR A 103 0.08 -1.04 -0.63
CA TYR A 103 -0.02 -1.05 -2.09
C TYR A 103 -0.61 0.25 -2.67
N ASP A 104 -0.92 1.25 -1.83
CA ASP A 104 -1.56 2.52 -2.21
C ASP A 104 -2.86 2.30 -3.02
N VAL A 105 -3.70 1.36 -2.57
CA VAL A 105 -4.97 1.03 -3.22
C VAL A 105 -6.16 1.46 -2.36
N SER A 106 -7.10 2.18 -2.98
CA SER A 106 -8.37 2.55 -2.36
C SER A 106 -9.57 2.16 -3.23
N THR A 107 -10.72 1.97 -2.59
CA THR A 107 -12.00 1.71 -3.27
C THR A 107 -12.34 2.81 -4.28
N ASP A 108 -12.10 4.08 -3.93
CA ASP A 108 -12.40 5.23 -4.78
C ASP A 108 -11.54 5.23 -6.04
N GLN A 109 -10.24 4.95 -5.93
CA GLN A 109 -9.35 4.82 -7.08
C GLN A 109 -9.76 3.64 -7.98
N THR A 110 -10.17 2.50 -7.39
CA THR A 110 -10.64 1.35 -8.18
C THR A 110 -11.89 1.71 -8.98
N GLN A 111 -12.85 2.39 -8.37
CA GLN A 111 -14.08 2.80 -9.04
C GLN A 111 -13.80 3.82 -10.16
N ARG A 112 -12.94 4.81 -9.89
CA ARG A 112 -12.53 5.80 -10.90
C ARG A 112 -11.87 5.16 -12.10
N LEU A 113 -10.98 4.18 -11.89
CA LEU A 113 -10.34 3.50 -13.01
C LEU A 113 -11.33 2.71 -13.86
N GLN A 114 -12.32 2.07 -13.25
CA GLN A 114 -13.39 1.40 -14.00
C GLN A 114 -14.23 2.40 -14.79
N SER A 115 -14.61 3.53 -14.19
CA SER A 115 -15.36 4.57 -14.90
C SER A 115 -14.54 5.18 -16.05
N ASP A 116 -13.25 5.45 -15.82
CA ASP A 116 -12.36 6.04 -16.81
C ASP A 116 -12.10 5.08 -17.98
N GLN A 117 -11.94 3.78 -17.71
CA GLN A 117 -11.81 2.77 -18.76
C GLN A 117 -13.07 2.70 -19.62
N ASN A 118 -14.25 2.68 -18.98
CA ASN A 118 -15.53 2.67 -19.70
C ASN A 118 -15.71 3.96 -20.52
N ALA A 119 -15.39 5.12 -19.95
CA ALA A 119 -15.48 6.41 -20.64
C ALA A 119 -14.52 6.49 -21.84
N ARG A 120 -13.28 5.99 -21.69
CA ARG A 120 -12.30 5.96 -22.80
C ARG A 120 -12.73 5.04 -23.92
N GLN A 121 -13.30 3.88 -23.60
CA GLN A 121 -13.80 2.96 -24.62
C GLN A 121 -14.95 3.59 -25.42
N GLN A 122 -15.89 4.27 -24.74
CA GLN A 122 -16.93 5.05 -25.41
C GLN A 122 -16.37 6.19 -26.24
N MET A 123 -15.34 6.88 -25.73
CA MET A 123 -14.75 8.02 -26.43
C MET A 123 -13.98 7.58 -27.66
N SER A 124 -13.21 6.48 -27.63
CA SER A 124 -12.47 5.99 -28.81
C SER A 124 -13.39 5.60 -29.96
N GLU A 125 -14.53 4.98 -29.66
CA GLU A 125 -15.59 4.70 -30.63
C GLU A 125 -16.15 5.99 -31.25
N GLN A 126 -16.17 7.09 -30.50
CA GLN A 126 -16.62 8.40 -30.96
C GLN A 126 -15.55 9.19 -31.73
N THR A 127 -14.25 9.09 -31.36
CA THR A 127 -13.16 9.79 -32.05
C THR A 127 -12.83 9.19 -33.41
N GLU A 128 -12.95 7.87 -33.58
CA GLU A 128 -12.80 7.23 -34.91
C GLU A 128 -13.85 7.74 -35.90
N ALA A 129 -15.05 8.11 -35.43
CA ALA A 129 -16.09 8.74 -36.25
C ALA A 129 -15.79 10.22 -36.60
N LEU A 130 -14.90 10.89 -35.86
CA LEU A 130 -14.58 12.32 -35.99
C LEU A 130 -13.28 12.60 -36.78
N GLY A 131 -12.47 11.58 -37.11
CA GLY A 131 -11.20 11.77 -37.83
C GLY A 131 -11.33 12.52 -39.17
N GLY A 132 -12.49 12.43 -39.83
CA GLY A 132 -12.81 13.22 -41.05
C GLY A 132 -13.36 14.62 -40.80
N SER A 133 -13.62 15.03 -39.55
CA SER A 133 -14.26 16.32 -39.22
C SER A 133 -13.29 17.48 -39.03
N TYR A 134 -12.00 17.22 -38.78
CA TYR A 134 -11.01 18.27 -38.53
C TYR A 134 -10.65 19.05 -39.80
N ASP A 135 -10.40 18.35 -40.91
CA ASP A 135 -10.14 18.99 -42.20
C ASP A 135 -11.35 19.82 -42.65
N GLU A 136 -12.55 19.29 -42.43
CA GLU A 136 -13.79 19.99 -42.73
C GLU A 136 -13.98 21.23 -41.83
N MET A 137 -13.66 21.14 -40.54
CA MET A 137 -13.69 22.27 -39.61
C MET A 137 -12.69 23.37 -40.02
N VAL A 138 -11.45 23.01 -40.36
CA VAL A 138 -10.45 23.95 -40.88
C VAL A 138 -10.96 24.61 -42.16
N ARG A 139 -11.50 23.82 -43.09
CA ARG A 139 -12.04 24.32 -44.36
C ARG A 139 -13.20 25.29 -44.15
N GLN A 140 -14.18 24.93 -43.33
CA GLN A 140 -15.35 25.77 -43.02
C GLN A 140 -14.93 27.07 -42.33
N SER A 141 -14.03 26.98 -41.35
CA SER A 141 -13.55 28.16 -40.61
C SER A 141 -12.74 29.09 -41.53
N THR A 142 -11.83 28.56 -42.34
CA THR A 142 -11.10 29.36 -43.34
C THR A 142 -12.05 29.98 -44.36
N GLN A 143 -13.09 29.26 -44.80
CA GLN A 143 -14.10 29.79 -45.72
C GLN A 143 -14.90 30.94 -45.09
N ALA A 144 -15.29 30.84 -43.81
CA ALA A 144 -15.96 31.91 -43.08
C ALA A 144 -15.08 33.16 -42.97
N MET A 145 -13.81 33.00 -42.63
CA MET A 145 -12.83 34.11 -42.60
C MET A 145 -12.61 34.72 -43.99
N ALA A 146 -12.66 33.91 -45.05
CA ALA A 146 -12.55 34.40 -46.42
C ALA A 146 -13.75 35.26 -46.86
N GLN A 147 -14.93 35.11 -46.24
CA GLN A 147 -16.09 35.98 -46.49
C GLN A 147 -15.99 37.34 -45.79
N MET A 148 -15.10 37.49 -44.80
CA MET A 148 -14.94 38.76 -44.10
C MET A 148 -14.27 39.82 -44.98
N GLU A 149 -14.68 41.07 -44.77
CA GLU A 149 -14.04 42.23 -45.38
C GLU A 149 -12.64 42.46 -44.80
N PRO A 150 -11.67 42.98 -45.59
CA PRO A 150 -10.30 43.21 -45.11
C PRO A 150 -10.20 44.10 -43.87
N SER A 151 -11.11 45.08 -43.69
CA SER A 151 -11.15 45.94 -42.51
C SER A 151 -11.49 45.18 -41.23
N MET A 152 -12.42 44.22 -41.30
CA MET A 152 -12.78 43.35 -40.18
C MET A 152 -11.64 42.40 -39.84
N LEU A 153 -10.99 41.81 -40.84
CA LEU A 153 -9.81 40.97 -40.63
C LEU A 153 -8.64 41.75 -40.00
N ARG A 154 -8.47 43.04 -40.33
CA ARG A 154 -7.50 43.92 -39.65
C ARG A 154 -7.85 44.15 -38.19
N MET A 155 -9.14 44.29 -37.87
CA MET A 155 -9.60 44.42 -36.49
C MET A 155 -9.31 43.14 -35.70
N VAL A 156 -9.62 41.97 -36.27
CA VAL A 156 -9.30 40.66 -35.66
C VAL A 156 -7.79 40.52 -35.43
N LEU A 157 -6.96 40.85 -36.43
CA LEU A 157 -5.50 40.84 -36.29
C LEU A 157 -5.03 41.78 -35.16
N LYS A 158 -5.60 42.98 -35.06
CA LYS A 158 -5.27 43.94 -34.01
C LYS A 158 -5.58 43.36 -32.62
N THR A 159 -6.77 42.78 -32.45
CA THR A 159 -7.16 42.13 -31.18
C THR A 159 -6.28 40.93 -30.84
N GLN A 160 -5.87 40.13 -31.84
CA GLN A 160 -4.92 39.03 -31.64
C GLN A 160 -3.55 39.53 -31.17
N ILE A 161 -3.03 40.61 -31.76
CA ILE A 161 -1.76 41.23 -31.35
C ILE A 161 -1.85 41.73 -29.91
N GLU A 162 -2.93 42.44 -29.57
CA GLU A 162 -3.13 43.00 -28.22
C GLU A 162 -3.21 41.90 -27.17
N GLY A 163 -4.03 40.86 -27.40
CA GLY A 163 -4.13 39.72 -26.49
C GLY A 163 -2.83 38.94 -26.33
N LEU A 164 -2.06 38.78 -27.41
CA LEU A 164 -0.76 38.09 -27.34
C LEU A 164 0.28 38.93 -26.60
N VAL A 165 0.30 40.25 -26.79
CA VAL A 165 1.18 41.16 -26.03
C VAL A 165 0.84 41.11 -24.55
N GLU A 166 -0.45 41.11 -24.19
CA GLU A 166 -0.90 41.02 -22.81
C GLU A 166 -0.54 39.65 -22.19
N GLY A 167 -0.81 38.55 -22.89
CA GLY A 167 -0.51 37.19 -22.41
C GLY A 167 0.99 36.89 -22.29
N LEU A 168 1.86 37.64 -22.99
CA LEU A 168 3.31 37.53 -22.86
C LEU A 168 3.88 38.30 -21.67
N ASN A 169 3.10 39.16 -21.01
CA ASN A 169 3.53 39.84 -19.79
C ASN A 169 3.68 38.83 -18.66
N GLY A 170 4.93 38.56 -18.26
CA GLY A 170 5.25 37.56 -17.24
C GLY A 170 5.44 36.14 -17.78
N ALA A 171 5.36 35.93 -19.10
CA ALA A 171 5.69 34.64 -19.69
C ALA A 171 7.21 34.39 -19.66
N GLU A 172 7.58 33.14 -19.38
CA GLU A 172 8.97 32.67 -19.33
C GLU A 172 9.15 31.40 -20.18
N GLY A 173 10.41 31.00 -20.37
CA GLY A 173 10.77 29.78 -21.09
C GLY A 173 10.20 29.69 -22.51
N GLU A 174 9.77 28.49 -22.89
CA GLU A 174 9.31 28.16 -24.23
C GLU A 174 8.06 28.95 -24.65
N THR A 175 7.17 29.25 -23.70
CA THR A 175 5.95 30.05 -23.93
C THR A 175 6.29 31.46 -24.41
N LYS A 176 7.31 32.09 -23.80
CA LYS A 176 7.79 33.42 -24.23
C LYS A 176 8.39 33.37 -25.63
N THR A 177 9.17 32.33 -25.92
CA THR A 177 9.87 32.19 -27.21
C THR A 177 8.88 31.98 -28.36
N LYS A 178 7.90 31.08 -28.19
CA LYS A 178 6.84 30.82 -29.18
C LYS A 178 5.98 32.06 -29.41
N GLY A 179 5.51 32.71 -28.35
CA GLY A 179 4.69 33.91 -28.51
C GLY A 179 5.44 35.10 -29.09
N ALA A 180 6.75 35.26 -28.84
CA ALA A 180 7.55 36.29 -29.49
C ALA A 180 7.69 36.07 -31.02
N ALA A 181 7.82 34.81 -31.45
CA ALA A 181 7.85 34.45 -32.86
C ALA A 181 6.49 34.71 -33.54
N GLU A 182 5.40 34.33 -32.88
CA GLU A 182 4.03 34.58 -33.36
C GLU A 182 3.72 36.08 -33.45
N LEU A 183 4.06 36.86 -32.42
CA LEU A 183 3.89 38.32 -32.42
C LEU A 183 4.67 38.97 -33.57
N THR A 184 5.87 38.48 -33.86
CA THR A 184 6.66 38.96 -35.00
C THR A 184 5.95 38.70 -36.32
N GLN A 185 5.33 37.53 -36.49
CA GLN A 185 4.57 37.18 -37.68
C GLN A 185 3.30 38.01 -37.83
N LEU A 186 2.55 38.22 -36.75
CA LEU A 186 1.36 39.07 -36.74
C LEU A 186 1.68 40.55 -37.07
N LYS A 187 2.78 41.09 -36.53
CA LYS A 187 3.24 42.46 -36.85
C LYS A 187 3.65 42.62 -38.32
N LYS A 188 4.25 41.59 -38.94
CA LYS A 188 4.53 41.59 -40.38
C LYS A 188 3.25 41.68 -41.21
N LEU A 189 2.22 40.92 -40.83
CA LEU A 189 0.91 40.99 -41.49
C LEU A 189 0.25 42.37 -41.31
N GLN A 190 0.39 42.98 -40.13
CA GLN A 190 -0.16 44.31 -39.84
C GLN A 190 0.42 45.40 -40.75
N ALA A 191 1.70 45.29 -41.11
CA ALA A 191 2.41 46.25 -41.96
C ALA A 191 1.96 46.22 -43.44
N ILE A 192 1.22 45.19 -43.88
CA ILE A 192 0.71 45.10 -45.25
C ILE A 192 -0.42 46.12 -45.44
N THR A 193 -0.22 47.10 -46.31
CA THR A 193 -1.20 48.17 -46.57
C THR A 193 -2.21 47.80 -47.66
N ASN A 194 -1.80 47.00 -48.66
CA ASN A 194 -2.68 46.54 -49.72
C ASN A 194 -3.77 45.57 -49.16
N PRO A 195 -5.07 45.89 -49.30
CA PRO A 195 -6.15 45.08 -48.72
C PRO A 195 -6.26 43.65 -49.28
N ALA A 196 -6.04 43.46 -50.59
CA ALA A 196 -6.13 42.15 -51.23
C ALA A 196 -4.96 41.25 -50.81
N GLU A 197 -3.75 41.83 -50.79
CA GLU A 197 -2.55 41.12 -50.33
C GLU A 197 -2.63 40.79 -48.84
N PHE A 198 -3.10 41.73 -48.02
CA PHE A 198 -3.33 41.50 -46.59
C PHE A 198 -4.29 40.33 -46.37
N LYS A 199 -5.46 40.35 -47.02
CA LYS A 199 -6.47 39.29 -46.88
C LYS A 199 -5.88 37.92 -47.28
N LYS A 200 -5.16 37.85 -48.40
CA LYS A 200 -4.51 36.63 -48.87
C LYS A 200 -3.50 36.08 -47.85
N GLN A 201 -2.58 36.92 -47.36
CA GLN A 201 -1.54 36.47 -46.42
C GLN A 201 -2.12 36.13 -45.04
N TYR A 202 -3.11 36.89 -44.57
CA TYR A 202 -3.78 36.62 -43.31
C TYR A 202 -4.52 35.28 -43.32
N LEU A 203 -5.24 34.95 -44.40
CA LEU A 203 -5.92 33.66 -44.54
C LEU A 203 -4.95 32.47 -44.60
N ALA A 204 -3.79 32.65 -45.24
CA ALA A 204 -2.73 31.64 -45.27
C ALA A 204 -2.14 31.40 -43.87
N TYR A 205 -1.83 32.48 -43.14
CA TYR A 205 -1.40 32.41 -41.75
C TYR A 205 -2.46 31.74 -40.87
N TYR A 206 -3.72 32.15 -40.98
CA TYR A 206 -4.83 31.61 -40.19
C TYR A 206 -5.01 30.10 -40.40
N THR A 207 -4.94 29.65 -41.66
CA THR A 207 -5.04 28.22 -41.99
C THR A 207 -3.87 27.42 -41.41
N GLN A 208 -2.64 27.92 -41.54
CA GLN A 208 -1.47 27.29 -40.92
C GLN A 208 -1.57 27.25 -39.39
N TRP A 209 -2.02 28.35 -38.79
CA TRP A 209 -2.20 28.46 -37.35
C TRP A 209 -3.23 27.44 -36.84
N MET A 210 -4.39 27.32 -37.49
CA MET A 210 -5.39 26.31 -37.10
C MET A 210 -4.84 24.88 -37.22
N ASN A 211 -4.16 24.56 -38.33
CA ASN A 211 -3.56 23.23 -38.51
C ASN A 211 -2.50 22.93 -37.44
N GLN A 212 -1.69 23.92 -37.08
CA GLN A 212 -0.70 23.77 -36.01
C GLN A 212 -1.37 23.56 -34.65
N GLN A 213 -2.43 24.33 -34.33
CA GLN A 213 -3.19 24.18 -33.08
C GLN A 213 -3.83 22.79 -32.98
N ILE A 214 -4.43 22.28 -34.06
CA ILE A 214 -4.99 20.93 -34.10
C ILE A 214 -3.90 19.89 -33.89
N LYS A 215 -2.75 20.02 -34.57
CA LYS A 215 -1.63 19.09 -34.41
C LYS A 215 -1.09 19.08 -32.98
N GLU A 216 -0.90 20.24 -32.38
CA GLU A 216 -0.44 20.36 -30.99
C GLU A 216 -1.49 19.90 -29.98
N GLY A 217 -2.77 20.11 -30.26
CA GLY A 217 -3.87 19.57 -29.46
C GLY A 217 -3.91 18.05 -29.51
N ASN A 218 -3.81 17.46 -30.69
CA ASN A 218 -3.77 16.01 -30.88
C ASN A 218 -2.53 15.39 -30.22
N ALA A 219 -1.36 16.01 -30.36
CA ALA A 219 -0.14 15.53 -29.71
C ALA A 219 -0.28 15.52 -28.18
N ARG A 220 -0.85 16.59 -27.59
CA ARG A 220 -1.14 16.66 -26.16
C ARG A 220 -2.16 15.60 -25.74
N MET A 221 -3.23 15.39 -26.51
CA MET A 221 -4.21 14.34 -26.20
C MET A 221 -3.58 12.94 -26.23
N VAL A 222 -2.68 12.66 -27.17
CA VAL A 222 -1.96 11.37 -27.22
C VAL A 222 -1.05 11.22 -26.00
N GLU A 223 -0.30 12.25 -25.64
CA GLU A 223 0.56 12.26 -24.45
C GLU A 223 -0.25 12.05 -23.16
N ASP A 224 -1.33 12.80 -22.99
CA ASP A 224 -2.26 12.66 -21.85
C ASP A 224 -2.85 11.24 -21.80
N GLU A 225 -3.19 10.66 -22.96
CA GLU A 225 -3.73 9.30 -23.04
C GLU A 225 -2.68 8.25 -22.66
N GLU A 226 -1.43 8.41 -23.11
CA GLU A 226 -0.30 7.54 -22.76
C GLU A 226 0.00 7.60 -21.27
N GLU A 227 0.13 8.80 -20.69
CA GLU A 227 0.35 8.98 -19.25
C GLU A 227 -0.78 8.34 -18.45
N ALA A 228 -2.02 8.55 -18.90
CA ALA A 228 -3.18 8.03 -18.22
C ALA A 228 -3.35 6.51 -18.41
N LYS A 229 -2.77 5.90 -19.47
CA LYS A 229 -2.63 4.43 -19.63
C LYS A 229 -1.57 3.88 -18.70
N GLU A 230 -0.42 4.56 -18.58
CA GLU A 230 0.66 4.16 -17.68
C GLU A 230 0.20 4.16 -16.22
N LYS A 231 -0.45 5.25 -15.78
CA LYS A 231 -1.05 5.34 -14.43
C LYS A 231 -2.07 4.23 -14.17
N ALA A 232 -2.91 3.90 -15.16
CA ALA A 232 -3.88 2.82 -15.04
C ALA A 232 -3.18 1.44 -14.93
N ALA A 233 -2.13 1.21 -15.71
CA ALA A 233 -1.36 -0.03 -15.69
C ALA A 233 -0.61 -0.20 -14.36
N ASP A 234 0.03 0.85 -13.85
CA ASP A 234 0.67 0.84 -12.53
C ASP A 234 -0.34 0.50 -11.43
N TYR A 235 -1.48 1.18 -11.41
CA TYR A 235 -2.51 0.88 -10.42
C TYR A 235 -3.04 -0.55 -10.55
N GLN A 236 -3.29 -1.04 -11.77
CA GLN A 236 -3.74 -2.41 -11.98
C GLN A 236 -2.73 -3.43 -11.45
N LYS A 237 -1.43 -3.16 -11.62
CA LYS A 237 -0.37 -3.99 -11.05
C LYS A 237 -0.44 -3.98 -9.51
N ARG A 238 -0.51 -2.81 -8.88
CA ARG A 238 -0.62 -2.69 -7.42
C ARG A 238 -1.90 -3.34 -6.88
N LEU A 239 -3.02 -3.21 -7.59
CA LEU A 239 -4.29 -3.87 -7.25
C LEU A 239 -4.17 -5.40 -7.35
N ALA A 240 -3.47 -5.93 -8.34
CA ALA A 240 -3.22 -7.36 -8.48
C ALA A 240 -2.34 -7.89 -7.34
N GLU A 241 -1.28 -7.15 -7.00
CA GLU A 241 -0.40 -7.47 -5.86
C GLU A 241 -1.17 -7.43 -4.53
N TYR A 242 -1.96 -6.38 -4.29
CA TYR A 242 -2.88 -6.29 -3.16
C TYR A 242 -3.80 -7.50 -3.08
N LYS A 243 -4.52 -7.86 -4.16
CA LYS A 243 -5.43 -9.01 -4.16
C LYS A 243 -4.73 -10.33 -3.88
N ALA A 244 -3.48 -10.48 -4.34
CA ALA A 244 -2.69 -11.67 -4.07
C ALA A 244 -2.29 -11.80 -2.58
N HIS A 245 -2.19 -10.67 -1.86
CA HIS A 245 -1.73 -10.63 -0.47
C HIS A 245 -2.84 -10.27 0.54
N ALA A 246 -4.03 -9.89 0.08
CA ALA A 246 -5.15 -9.44 0.94
C ALA A 246 -5.69 -10.51 1.88
N ASN A 247 -5.39 -11.80 1.63
CA ASN A 247 -5.80 -12.88 2.51
C ASN A 247 -4.78 -13.08 3.66
N PRO A 248 -5.09 -12.66 4.90
CA PRO A 248 -4.16 -12.77 6.03
C PRO A 248 -3.74 -14.21 6.35
N LYS A 249 -4.52 -15.21 5.93
CA LYS A 249 -4.14 -16.63 6.10
C LYS A 249 -2.85 -16.98 5.38
N LEU A 250 -2.55 -16.33 4.25
CA LEU A 250 -1.31 -16.57 3.51
C LEU A 250 -0.10 -16.10 4.31
N ALA A 251 -0.15 -14.86 4.81
CA ALA A 251 0.89 -14.32 5.70
C ALA A 251 1.03 -15.16 6.98
N LEU A 252 -0.08 -15.56 7.62
CA LEU A 252 -0.05 -16.45 8.78
C LEU A 252 0.63 -17.79 8.48
N LYS A 253 0.33 -18.42 7.34
CA LYS A 253 0.99 -19.68 6.94
C LYS A 253 2.51 -19.50 6.82
N GLU A 254 2.96 -18.40 6.23
CA GLU A 254 4.39 -18.10 6.10
C GLU A 254 5.04 -17.89 7.47
N ARG A 255 4.45 -17.06 8.34
CA ARG A 255 5.00 -16.80 9.68
C ARG A 255 5.05 -18.06 10.55
N LEU A 256 4.05 -18.93 10.47
CA LEU A 256 4.06 -20.21 11.18
C LEU A 256 5.18 -21.13 10.67
N ARG A 257 5.41 -21.19 9.36
CA ARG A 257 6.52 -21.98 8.77
C ARG A 257 7.89 -21.43 9.20
N GLU A 258 8.06 -20.11 9.19
CA GLU A 258 9.27 -19.47 9.69
C GLU A 258 9.50 -19.78 11.16
N CYS A 259 8.43 -19.75 11.98
CA CYS A 259 8.50 -20.07 13.40
C CYS A 259 8.98 -21.51 13.63
N ILE A 260 8.38 -22.47 12.92
CA ILE A 260 8.78 -23.88 12.95
C ILE A 260 10.25 -24.02 12.56
N THR A 261 10.63 -23.44 11.42
CA THR A 261 12.01 -23.51 10.89
C THR A 261 13.03 -22.91 11.86
N LEU A 262 12.71 -21.75 12.44
CA LEU A 262 13.56 -21.11 13.42
C LEU A 262 13.77 -22.01 14.63
N ILE A 263 12.70 -22.57 15.19
CA ILE A 263 12.77 -23.42 16.37
C ILE A 263 13.57 -24.70 16.07
N GLU A 264 13.35 -25.32 14.91
CA GLU A 264 14.09 -26.52 14.47
C GLU A 264 15.58 -26.25 14.25
N SER A 265 15.96 -25.00 13.94
CA SER A 265 17.36 -24.61 13.77
C SER A 265 18.13 -24.38 15.07
N VAL A 266 17.47 -24.43 16.23
CA VAL A 266 18.09 -24.15 17.53
C VAL A 266 18.70 -25.41 18.12
N ASP A 267 20.01 -25.36 18.37
CA ASP A 267 20.72 -26.36 19.17
C ASP A 267 20.56 -26.05 20.66
N PHE A 268 19.61 -26.72 21.31
CA PHE A 268 19.36 -26.56 22.75
C PHE A 268 20.45 -27.17 23.64
N ASN A 269 21.38 -27.95 23.08
CA ASN A 269 22.53 -28.49 23.80
C ASN A 269 23.76 -27.56 23.70
N ALA A 270 23.62 -26.41 23.04
CA ALA A 270 24.71 -25.44 22.90
C ALA A 270 25.28 -25.02 24.26
N ARG A 271 26.60 -25.14 24.39
CA ARG A 271 27.32 -24.81 25.62
C ARG A 271 27.54 -23.30 25.75
N LEU A 272 27.40 -22.81 26.99
CA LEU A 272 27.71 -21.44 27.36
C LEU A 272 28.97 -21.40 28.22
N ILE A 273 29.87 -20.48 27.92
CA ILE A 273 31.06 -20.18 28.70
C ILE A 273 30.91 -18.82 29.39
N LYS A 274 31.47 -18.70 30.59
CA LYS A 274 31.49 -17.43 31.34
C LYS A 274 32.64 -16.57 30.82
N LYS A 275 32.31 -15.36 30.36
CA LYS A 275 33.28 -14.34 29.95
C LYS A 275 33.01 -13.06 30.75
N GLY A 276 33.76 -12.91 31.84
CA GLY A 276 33.49 -11.87 32.84
C GLY A 276 32.14 -12.08 33.53
N SER A 277 31.25 -11.07 33.44
CA SER A 277 29.90 -11.12 34.01
C SER A 277 28.83 -11.68 33.05
N ARG A 278 29.20 -12.00 31.80
CA ARG A 278 28.26 -12.47 30.77
C ARG A 278 28.49 -13.95 30.43
N LEU A 279 27.40 -14.62 30.06
CA LEU A 279 27.45 -15.93 29.42
C LEU A 279 27.48 -15.72 27.90
N GLU A 280 28.45 -16.34 27.24
CA GLU A 280 28.58 -16.36 25.78
C GLU A 280 28.50 -17.81 25.28
N PHE A 281 28.02 -18.01 24.05
CA PHE A 281 28.09 -19.32 23.42
C PHE A 281 29.55 -19.71 23.17
N GLU A 282 29.90 -20.95 23.51
CA GLU A 282 31.22 -21.51 23.21
C GLU A 282 31.46 -21.55 21.70
N ASN A 283 30.45 -21.99 20.93
CA ASN A 283 30.50 -22.02 19.48
C ASN A 283 30.44 -20.58 18.89
N PRO A 284 31.44 -20.13 18.09
CA PRO A 284 31.41 -18.85 17.38
C PRO A 284 30.18 -18.65 16.50
N ASP A 285 29.69 -19.69 15.83
CA ASP A 285 28.54 -19.58 14.93
C ASP A 285 27.25 -19.26 15.68
N TYR A 286 27.12 -19.73 16.92
CA TYR A 286 25.96 -19.42 17.76
C TYR A 286 26.03 -17.98 18.31
N ARG A 287 27.22 -17.41 18.42
CA ARG A 287 27.40 -15.99 18.78
C ARG A 287 26.91 -15.06 17.68
N SER A 288 27.00 -15.45 16.41
CA SER A 288 26.53 -14.64 15.27
C SER A 288 25.04 -14.85 14.93
N LYS A 289 24.37 -15.86 15.50
CA LYS A 289 22.91 -16.05 15.32
C LYS A 289 22.08 -14.83 15.74
N SER A 290 20.90 -14.70 15.13
CA SER A 290 19.97 -13.61 15.39
C SER A 290 19.52 -13.53 16.85
N SER A 291 19.04 -12.36 17.28
CA SER A 291 18.45 -12.17 18.61
C SER A 291 17.25 -13.10 18.84
N THR A 292 16.43 -13.34 17.81
CA THR A 292 15.28 -14.24 17.86
C THR A 292 15.72 -15.69 18.10
N TRP A 293 16.73 -16.18 17.38
CA TRP A 293 17.30 -17.53 17.61
C TRP A 293 17.79 -17.69 19.05
N LYS A 294 18.54 -16.70 19.56
CA LYS A 294 19.04 -16.71 20.94
C LYS A 294 17.92 -16.62 21.97
N THR A 295 16.79 -15.99 21.63
CA THR A 295 15.61 -15.90 22.50
C THR A 295 14.92 -17.25 22.60
N VAL A 296 14.74 -17.95 21.48
CA VAL A 296 14.23 -19.33 21.47
C VAL A 296 15.14 -20.26 22.27
N PHE A 297 16.46 -20.18 22.09
CA PHE A 297 17.42 -20.93 22.92
C PHE A 297 17.22 -20.67 24.43
N ARG A 298 17.11 -19.40 24.84
CA ARG A 298 16.91 -19.02 26.25
C ARG A 298 15.54 -19.43 26.81
N MET A 299 14.54 -19.58 25.96
CA MET A 299 13.21 -20.08 26.36
C MET A 299 13.29 -21.53 26.85
N GLY A 300 14.19 -22.31 26.25
CA GLY A 300 14.42 -23.73 26.55
C GLY A 300 13.70 -24.68 25.60
N GLN A 301 14.17 -25.92 25.53
CA GLN A 301 13.72 -26.91 24.54
C GLN A 301 12.23 -27.27 24.68
N GLU A 302 11.77 -27.65 25.88
CA GLU A 302 10.38 -28.06 26.09
C GLU A 302 9.35 -27.01 25.65
N PRO A 303 9.40 -25.74 26.12
CA PRO A 303 8.48 -24.71 25.65
C PRO A 303 8.66 -24.38 24.16
N ALA A 304 9.87 -24.46 23.61
CA ALA A 304 10.07 -24.22 22.17
C ALA A 304 9.41 -25.30 21.31
N MET A 305 9.56 -26.58 21.67
CA MET A 305 8.89 -27.68 20.99
C MET A 305 7.37 -27.56 21.11
N ALA A 306 6.84 -27.12 22.26
CA ALA A 306 5.41 -26.86 22.40
C ALA A 306 4.89 -25.77 21.45
N VAL A 307 5.66 -24.69 21.23
CA VAL A 307 5.34 -23.65 20.23
C VAL A 307 5.36 -24.23 18.82
N ARG A 308 6.41 -24.99 18.47
CA ARG A 308 6.53 -25.66 17.17
C ARG A 308 5.33 -26.55 16.88
N ASP A 309 4.97 -27.41 17.83
CA ASP A 309 3.88 -28.38 17.66
C ASP A 309 2.53 -27.67 17.54
N PHE A 310 2.30 -26.63 18.35
CA PHE A 310 1.13 -25.77 18.22
C PHE A 310 1.06 -25.12 16.83
N ALA A 311 2.17 -24.55 16.36
CA ALA A 311 2.25 -23.94 15.04
C ALA A 311 2.01 -24.95 13.91
N GLN A 312 2.49 -26.18 14.04
CA GLN A 312 2.24 -27.25 13.07
C GLN A 312 0.76 -27.65 12.99
N VAL A 313 0.09 -27.77 14.14
CA VAL A 313 -1.36 -28.05 14.18
C VAL A 313 -2.12 -26.90 13.54
N TRP A 314 -1.82 -25.66 13.93
CA TRP A 314 -2.50 -24.49 13.38
C TRP A 314 -2.28 -24.35 11.88
N LEU A 315 -1.06 -24.57 11.38
CA LEU A 315 -0.74 -24.52 9.96
C LEU A 315 -1.56 -25.53 9.13
N LYS A 316 -1.83 -26.72 9.67
CA LYS A 316 -2.67 -27.75 9.03
C LYS A 316 -4.15 -27.36 8.98
N GLU A 317 -4.61 -26.60 9.96
CA GLU A 317 -6.01 -26.16 10.07
C GLU A 317 -6.31 -24.92 9.21
N LEU A 318 -5.29 -24.11 8.90
CA LEU A 318 -5.38 -23.03 7.93
C LEU A 318 -5.57 -23.61 6.51
N LYS A 319 -6.81 -23.91 6.15
CA LYS A 319 -7.22 -24.10 4.74
C LYS A 319 -7.16 -22.75 4.04
#